data_AF-A0A7S0KLW2-F1
#
_entry.id   AF-A0A7S0KLW2-F1
#
_cell.length_a   1.000
_cell.length_b   1.000
_cell.length_c   1.000
_cell.angle_alpha   90.00
_cell.angle_beta   90.00
_cell.angle_gamma   90.00
#
_symmetry.space_group_name_H-M   'P 1'
#
loop_
_entity.id
_entity.type
_entity.pdbx_description
1 polymer ?
#
loop_
_entity_poly.entity_id
_entity_poly.type
_entity_poly.pdbx_seq_one_letter_code
_entity_poly.pdbx_strand_id
1 'polypeptide(L)'
;MFRGDYVAAARIMLGSGDGPIPPDFLAACVGGGRDLYASVAREQADRLERRGEHQRAALLHLSLHDVVNALGSLRRGGFIRDAAALAAARLHPGDEALVAVRRELAAAEETRGGMEAAAKAHLAAGRPAAAVRALTRRTLGGARAAAEVALTCGLRGEPERHAVLRAATECAEMGDVEGAKSVIRRWREGT
;
A
#
# COMPACT_ATOMS: atom_id res chain seq x y z
N MET A 1 28.30 -28.70 -5.11
CA MET A 1 28.87 -27.90 -4.00
C MET A 1 30.27 -28.38 -3.64
N PHE A 2 30.47 -29.56 -3.03
CA PHE A 2 31.81 -30.01 -2.58
C PHE A 2 32.89 -30.14 -3.69
N ARG A 3 32.48 -30.28 -4.95
CA ARG A 3 33.40 -30.27 -6.12
C ARG A 3 33.73 -28.87 -6.64
N GLY A 4 33.26 -27.80 -6.00
CA GLY A 4 33.43 -26.41 -6.45
C GLY A 4 32.55 -25.99 -7.64
N ASP A 5 31.89 -26.93 -8.33
CA ASP A 5 30.97 -26.60 -9.41
C ASP A 5 29.58 -26.24 -8.86
N TYR A 6 29.38 -24.94 -8.61
CA TYR A 6 28.11 -24.38 -8.14
C TYR A 6 27.06 -24.28 -9.24
N VAL A 7 27.47 -24.05 -10.49
CA VAL A 7 26.57 -23.87 -11.62
C VAL A 7 25.85 -25.19 -11.95
N ALA A 8 26.61 -26.28 -12.07
CA ALA A 8 26.02 -27.60 -12.31
C ALA A 8 25.13 -28.02 -11.13
N ALA A 9 25.55 -27.76 -9.90
CA ALA A 9 24.73 -28.06 -8.72
C ALA A 9 23.40 -27.30 -8.72
N ALA A 10 23.42 -26.00 -9.03
CA ALA A 10 22.22 -25.18 -9.13
C ALA A 10 21.27 -25.68 -10.23
N ARG A 11 21.81 -26.02 -11.41
CA ARG A 11 21.02 -26.60 -12.51
C ARG A 11 20.34 -27.91 -12.11
N ILE A 12 21.06 -28.82 -11.46
CA ILE A 12 20.50 -30.08 -10.98
C ILE A 12 19.40 -29.81 -9.95
N MET A 13 19.65 -28.93 -8.97
CA MET A 13 18.67 -28.62 -7.92
C MET A 13 17.39 -28.03 -8.50
N LEU A 14 17.53 -27.07 -9.42
CA LEU A 14 16.40 -26.47 -10.12
C LEU A 14 15.67 -27.48 -11.01
N GLY A 15 16.39 -28.38 -11.69
CA GLY A 15 15.80 -29.40 -12.56
C GLY A 15 15.17 -30.59 -11.84
N SER A 16 15.51 -30.82 -10.57
CA SER A 16 15.07 -32.00 -9.80
C SER A 16 13.59 -31.94 -9.37
N GLY A 17 12.96 -30.77 -9.49
CA GLY A 17 11.52 -30.61 -9.31
C GLY A 17 11.12 -29.15 -9.16
N ASP A 18 9.81 -28.89 -9.14
CA ASP A 18 9.25 -27.56 -8.89
C ASP A 18 9.29 -27.16 -7.40
N GLY A 19 9.76 -28.04 -6.51
CA GLY A 19 9.90 -27.84 -5.05
C GLY A 19 10.64 -26.56 -4.65
N PRO A 20 10.38 -26.00 -3.44
CA PRO A 20 11.20 -24.90 -2.96
C PRO A 20 12.61 -25.41 -2.69
N ILE A 21 13.60 -24.68 -3.16
CA ILE A 21 15.01 -24.99 -2.89
C ILE A 21 15.26 -24.85 -1.38
N PRO A 22 16.00 -25.78 -0.75
CA PRO A 22 16.41 -25.64 0.64
C PRO A 22 17.14 -24.30 0.89
N PRO A 23 16.82 -23.55 1.98
CA PRO A 23 17.45 -22.26 2.26
C PRO A 23 18.98 -22.33 2.32
N ASP A 24 19.52 -23.39 2.91
CA ASP A 24 20.97 -23.61 3.02
C ASP A 24 21.64 -23.78 1.66
N PHE A 25 20.95 -24.43 0.70
CA PHE A 25 21.45 -24.56 -0.66
C PHE A 25 21.46 -23.20 -1.37
N LEU A 26 20.37 -22.43 -1.25
CA LEU A 26 20.29 -21.10 -1.84
C LEU A 26 21.38 -20.16 -1.28
N ALA A 27 21.63 -20.22 0.02
CA ALA A 27 22.71 -19.46 0.67
C ALA A 27 24.09 -19.86 0.11
N ALA A 28 24.33 -21.16 -0.07
CA ALA A 28 25.59 -21.66 -0.62
C ALA A 28 25.81 -21.27 -2.10
N CYS A 29 24.78 -20.90 -2.87
CA CYS A 29 24.93 -20.40 -4.23
C CYS A 29 25.72 -19.08 -4.32
N VAL A 30 25.84 -18.31 -3.23
CA VAL A 30 26.72 -17.12 -3.18
C VAL A 30 28.17 -17.48 -3.50
N GLY A 31 28.61 -18.70 -3.17
CA GLY A 31 29.95 -19.21 -3.51
C GLY A 31 30.22 -19.33 -5.01
N GLY A 32 29.17 -19.43 -5.84
CA GLY A 32 29.28 -19.41 -7.30
C GLY A 32 29.18 -18.01 -7.91
N GLY A 33 29.18 -16.96 -7.09
CA GLY A 33 29.13 -15.56 -7.51
C GLY A 33 27.73 -14.94 -7.52
N ARG A 34 27.70 -13.61 -7.63
CA ARG A 34 26.47 -12.81 -7.58
C ARG A 34 25.47 -13.19 -8.67
N ASP A 35 25.94 -13.43 -9.89
CA ASP A 35 25.06 -13.73 -11.03
C ASP A 35 24.39 -15.09 -10.88
N LEU A 36 25.12 -16.10 -10.37
CA LEU A 36 24.55 -17.40 -10.06
C LEU A 36 23.49 -17.25 -8.98
N TYR A 37 23.81 -16.61 -7.85
CA TYR A 37 22.83 -16.38 -6.78
C TYR A 37 21.59 -15.66 -7.31
N ALA A 38 21.76 -14.59 -8.08
CA ALA A 38 20.65 -13.84 -8.66
C ALA A 38 19.78 -14.69 -9.59
N SER A 39 20.37 -15.55 -10.41
CA SER A 39 19.61 -16.45 -11.28
C SER A 39 18.78 -17.47 -10.48
N VAL A 40 19.38 -18.09 -9.45
CA VAL A 40 18.70 -19.08 -8.62
C VAL A 40 17.63 -18.44 -7.75
N ALA A 41 17.89 -17.26 -7.19
CA ALA A 41 16.93 -16.53 -6.37
C ALA A 41 15.70 -16.07 -7.17
N ARG A 42 15.85 -15.62 -8.42
CA ARG A 42 14.72 -15.28 -9.30
C ARG A 42 13.87 -16.50 -9.63
N GLU A 43 14.49 -17.58 -10.07
CA GLU A 43 13.80 -18.83 -10.38
C GLU A 43 13.05 -19.39 -9.16
N GLN A 44 13.66 -19.30 -7.97
CA GLN A 44 13.01 -19.69 -6.72
C GLN A 44 11.86 -18.74 -6.35
N ALA A 45 11.97 -17.45 -6.62
CA ALA A 45 10.87 -16.50 -6.42
C ALA A 45 9.67 -16.86 -7.31
N ASP A 46 9.89 -17.12 -8.60
CA ASP A 46 8.85 -17.53 -9.55
C ASP A 46 8.15 -18.83 -9.11
N ARG A 47 8.89 -19.80 -8.58
CA ARG A 47 8.33 -21.03 -7.98
C ARG A 47 7.46 -20.75 -6.78
N LEU A 48 7.89 -19.86 -5.89
CA LEU A 48 7.13 -19.48 -4.70
C LEU A 48 5.84 -18.74 -5.10
N GLU A 49 5.90 -17.88 -6.10
CA GLU A 49 4.70 -17.21 -6.62
C GLU A 49 3.69 -18.19 -7.21
N ARG A 50 4.14 -19.17 -8.01
CA ARG A 50 3.26 -20.22 -8.56
C ARG A 50 2.55 -21.04 -7.47
N ARG A 51 3.12 -21.08 -6.25
CA ARG A 51 2.52 -21.72 -5.07
C ARG A 51 1.67 -20.80 -4.21
N GLY A 52 1.57 -19.51 -4.53
CA GLY A 52 0.89 -18.51 -3.71
C GLY A 52 1.72 -18.01 -2.52
N GLU A 53 3.01 -18.37 -2.41
CA GLU A 53 3.91 -17.93 -1.33
C GLU A 53 4.52 -16.54 -1.60
N HIS A 54 3.65 -15.56 -1.89
CA HIS A 54 4.02 -14.24 -2.40
C HIS A 54 4.92 -13.42 -1.47
N GLN A 55 4.75 -13.53 -0.15
CA GLN A 55 5.63 -12.83 0.81
C GLN A 55 7.07 -13.36 0.75
N ARG A 56 7.25 -14.68 0.59
CA ARG A 56 8.59 -15.28 0.47
C ARG A 56 9.22 -14.96 -0.89
N ALA A 57 8.43 -14.94 -1.96
CA ALA A 57 8.90 -14.48 -3.26
C ALA A 57 9.37 -13.01 -3.19
N ALA A 58 8.60 -12.14 -2.55
CA ALA A 58 8.98 -10.73 -2.37
C ALA A 58 10.30 -10.56 -1.62
N LEU A 59 10.57 -11.37 -0.59
CA LEU A 59 11.84 -11.35 0.13
C LEU A 59 13.03 -11.73 -0.75
N LEU A 60 12.87 -12.67 -1.69
CA LEU A 60 13.91 -13.01 -2.66
C LEU A 60 14.14 -11.89 -3.67
N HIS A 61 13.09 -11.24 -4.16
CA HIS A 61 13.27 -10.05 -4.99
C HIS A 61 13.99 -8.92 -4.22
N LEU A 62 13.66 -8.73 -2.94
CA LEU A 62 14.32 -7.73 -2.09
C LEU A 62 15.79 -8.07 -1.82
N SER A 63 16.18 -9.34 -1.69
CA SER A 63 17.59 -9.72 -1.57
C SER A 63 18.41 -9.39 -2.82
N LEU A 64 17.73 -9.25 -3.96
CA LEU A 64 18.30 -8.80 -5.23
C LEU A 64 18.18 -7.28 -5.46
N HIS A 65 17.70 -6.54 -4.46
CA HIS A 65 17.36 -5.11 -4.57
C HIS A 65 16.31 -4.80 -5.64
N ASP A 66 15.52 -5.79 -6.05
CA ASP A 66 14.46 -5.67 -7.04
C ASP A 66 13.14 -5.27 -6.37
N VAL A 67 13.03 -3.99 -6.03
CA VAL A 67 11.86 -3.44 -5.34
C VAL A 67 10.59 -3.56 -6.20
N VAL A 68 10.72 -3.42 -7.53
CA VAL A 68 9.59 -3.45 -8.46
C VAL A 68 8.93 -4.83 -8.45
N ASN A 69 9.72 -5.90 -8.61
CA ASN A 69 9.15 -7.25 -8.58
C ASN A 69 8.66 -7.64 -7.18
N ALA A 70 9.35 -7.22 -6.10
CA ALA A 70 8.87 -7.45 -4.75
C ALA A 70 7.48 -6.83 -4.49
N LEU A 71 7.25 -5.60 -4.96
CA LEU A 71 5.93 -4.96 -4.90
C LEU A 71 4.91 -5.70 -5.75
N GLY A 72 5.31 -6.16 -6.94
CA GLY A 72 4.48 -7.00 -7.80
C GLY A 72 4.01 -8.28 -7.12
N SER A 73 4.92 -9.01 -6.46
CA SER A 73 4.61 -10.23 -5.72
C SER A 73 3.58 -9.97 -4.63
N LEU A 74 3.81 -8.96 -3.78
CA LEU A 74 2.91 -8.64 -2.67
C LEU A 74 1.52 -8.23 -3.16
N ARG A 75 1.43 -7.43 -4.24
CA ARG A 75 0.15 -7.03 -4.84
C ARG A 75 -0.62 -8.22 -5.41
N ARG A 76 0.05 -9.12 -6.15
CA ARG A 76 -0.56 -10.37 -6.66
C ARG A 76 -1.09 -11.25 -5.52
N GLY A 77 -0.37 -11.30 -4.39
CA GLY A 77 -0.80 -12.04 -3.21
C GLY A 77 -1.88 -11.35 -2.35
N GLY A 78 -2.37 -10.17 -2.74
CA GLY A 78 -3.37 -9.43 -1.96
C GLY A 78 -2.81 -8.75 -0.70
N PHE A 79 -1.49 -8.74 -0.51
CA PHE A 79 -0.80 -8.12 0.62
C PHE A 79 -0.61 -6.61 0.40
N ILE A 80 -1.70 -5.90 0.10
CA ILE A 80 -1.63 -4.50 -0.36
C ILE A 80 -1.10 -3.54 0.72
N ARG A 81 -1.35 -3.82 2.00
CA ARG A 81 -0.80 -3.05 3.12
C ARG A 81 0.72 -3.19 3.20
N ASP A 82 1.23 -4.41 3.04
CA ASP A 82 2.67 -4.69 3.05
C ASP A 82 3.34 -4.06 1.82
N ALA A 83 2.70 -4.14 0.65
CA ALA A 83 3.17 -3.47 -0.56
C ALA A 83 3.25 -1.95 -0.37
N ALA A 84 2.23 -1.33 0.23
CA ALA A 84 2.21 0.11 0.47
C ALA A 84 3.30 0.54 1.47
N ALA A 85 3.51 -0.24 2.53
CA ALA A 85 4.57 -0.01 3.50
C ALA A 85 5.96 -0.14 2.86
N LEU A 86 6.17 -1.19 2.07
CA LEU A 86 7.43 -1.42 1.35
C LEU A 86 7.71 -0.29 0.35
N ALA A 87 6.71 0.11 -0.44
CA ALA A 87 6.84 1.21 -1.39
C ALA A 87 7.20 2.51 -0.66
N ALA A 88 6.53 2.82 0.45
CA ALA A 88 6.81 4.03 1.23
C ALA A 88 8.22 4.03 1.85
N ALA A 89 8.76 2.85 2.16
CA ALA A 89 10.10 2.71 2.74
C ALA A 89 11.24 2.75 1.69
N ARG A 90 10.97 2.39 0.44
CA ARG A 90 12.01 2.20 -0.59
C ARG A 90 11.93 3.14 -1.78
N LEU A 91 10.78 3.77 -2.03
CA LEU A 91 10.56 4.65 -3.18
C LEU A 91 10.52 6.12 -2.75
N HIS A 92 10.82 7.00 -3.70
CA HIS A 92 10.68 8.43 -3.51
C HIS A 92 9.19 8.80 -3.28
N PRO A 93 8.84 9.80 -2.45
CA PRO A 93 7.44 10.17 -2.20
C PRO A 93 6.62 10.53 -3.44
N GLY A 94 7.29 11.03 -4.50
CA GLY A 94 6.68 11.35 -5.79
C GLY A 94 6.70 10.21 -6.81
N ASP A 95 7.17 9.01 -6.45
CA ASP A 95 7.22 7.86 -7.34
C ASP A 95 5.80 7.38 -7.70
N GLU A 96 5.55 7.17 -9.00
CA GLU A 96 4.24 6.76 -9.50
C GLU A 96 3.81 5.38 -8.97
N ALA A 97 4.75 4.47 -8.73
CA ALA A 97 4.44 3.15 -8.19
C ALA A 97 3.95 3.24 -6.75
N LEU A 98 4.52 4.13 -5.93
CA LEU A 98 4.03 4.39 -4.58
C LEU A 98 2.61 4.96 -4.60
N VAL A 99 2.34 5.93 -5.48
CA VAL A 99 1.01 6.52 -5.63
C VAL A 99 -0.01 5.47 -6.10
N ALA A 100 0.36 4.63 -7.07
CA ALA A 100 -0.49 3.55 -7.56
C ALA A 100 -0.86 2.55 -6.45
N VAL A 101 0.12 2.08 -5.68
CA VAL A 101 -0.11 1.15 -4.57
C VAL A 101 -0.97 1.77 -3.47
N ARG A 102 -0.80 3.06 -3.16
CA ARG A 102 -1.67 3.76 -2.20
C ARG A 102 -3.11 3.89 -2.69
N ARG A 103 -3.33 4.07 -4.00
CA ARG A 103 -4.68 4.07 -4.59
C ARG A 103 -5.34 2.70 -4.48
N GLU A 104 -4.58 1.64 -4.73
CA GLU A 104 -5.05 0.26 -4.55
C GLU A 104 -5.36 -0.05 -3.09
N LEU A 105 -4.51 0.38 -2.16
CA LEU A 105 -4.76 0.26 -0.73
C LEU A 105 -6.07 0.97 -0.36
N ALA A 106 -6.28 2.20 -0.84
CA ALA A 106 -7.51 2.93 -0.57
C ALA A 106 -8.75 2.18 -1.06
N ALA A 107 -8.73 1.63 -2.28
CA ALA A 107 -9.83 0.83 -2.82
C ALA A 107 -10.07 -0.47 -2.03
N ALA A 108 -9.00 -1.14 -1.60
CA ALA A 108 -9.09 -2.35 -0.78
C ALA A 108 -9.72 -2.06 0.59
N GLU A 109 -9.34 -0.95 1.24
CA GLU A 109 -9.94 -0.53 2.52
C GLU A 109 -11.42 -0.12 2.37
N GLU A 110 -11.79 0.53 1.26
CA GLU A 110 -13.21 0.83 0.96
C GLU A 110 -14.04 -0.46 0.86
N THR A 111 -13.52 -1.47 0.16
CA THR A 111 -14.19 -2.77 0.01
C THR A 111 -14.29 -3.52 1.34
N ARG A 112 -13.29 -3.39 2.21
CA ARG A 112 -13.31 -3.93 3.57
C ARG A 112 -14.27 -3.17 4.52
N GLY A 113 -14.76 -2.00 4.11
CA GLY A 113 -15.60 -1.12 4.93
C GLY A 113 -14.82 -0.23 5.91
N GLY A 114 -13.49 -0.21 5.83
CA GLY A 114 -12.62 0.61 6.66
C GLY A 114 -12.51 2.05 6.15
N MET A 115 -13.59 2.83 6.23
CA MET A 115 -13.67 4.17 5.62
C MET A 115 -12.59 5.15 6.09
N GLU A 116 -12.19 5.09 7.36
CA GLU A 116 -11.10 5.93 7.87
C GLU A 116 -9.73 5.52 7.28
N ALA A 117 -9.45 4.23 7.20
CA ALA A 117 -8.23 3.71 6.60
C ALA A 117 -8.17 4.05 5.10
N ALA A 118 -9.30 3.91 4.39
CA ALA A 118 -9.45 4.34 3.01
C ALA A 118 -9.18 5.84 2.84
N ALA A 119 -9.73 6.67 3.70
CA ALA A 119 -9.52 8.12 3.66
C ALA A 119 -8.04 8.48 3.86
N LYS A 120 -7.36 7.85 4.83
CA LYS A 120 -5.90 8.02 5.04
C LYS A 120 -5.10 7.61 3.81
N ALA A 121 -5.45 6.49 3.18
CA ALA A 121 -4.79 6.03 1.97
C ALA A 121 -5.04 6.98 0.77
N HIS A 122 -6.24 7.51 0.61
CA HIS A 122 -6.54 8.54 -0.41
C HIS A 122 -5.76 9.82 -0.19
N LEU A 123 -5.65 10.30 1.06
CA LEU A 123 -4.82 11.46 1.41
C LEU A 123 -3.35 11.20 1.08
N ALA A 124 -2.81 10.03 1.46
CA ALA A 124 -1.44 9.64 1.14
C ALA A 124 -1.19 9.50 -0.38
N ALA A 125 -2.25 9.26 -1.18
CA ALA A 125 -2.21 9.24 -2.64
C ALA A 125 -2.46 10.60 -3.30
N GLY A 126 -2.55 11.70 -2.51
CA GLY A 126 -2.80 13.05 -3.02
C GLY A 126 -4.23 13.27 -3.52
N ARG A 127 -5.22 12.51 -3.02
CA ARG A 127 -6.62 12.57 -3.46
C ARG A 127 -7.57 13.01 -2.33
N PRO A 128 -7.45 14.25 -1.81
CA PRO A 128 -8.21 14.69 -0.65
C PRO A 128 -9.73 14.70 -0.89
N ALA A 129 -10.20 15.00 -2.10
CA ALA A 129 -11.63 14.90 -2.43
C ALA A 129 -12.18 13.47 -2.34
N ALA A 130 -11.36 12.44 -2.65
CA ALA A 130 -11.77 11.05 -2.47
C ALA A 130 -11.83 10.68 -0.99
N ALA A 131 -10.91 11.21 -0.17
CA ALA A 131 -10.93 11.02 1.28
C ALA A 131 -12.18 11.62 1.93
N VAL A 132 -12.59 12.83 1.54
CA VAL A 132 -13.85 13.46 2.00
C VAL A 132 -15.05 12.55 1.68
N ARG A 133 -15.10 12.00 0.46
CA ARG A 133 -16.17 11.07 0.04
C ARG A 133 -16.14 9.73 0.79
N ALA A 134 -14.99 9.26 1.24
CA ALA A 134 -14.91 8.05 2.06
C ALA A 134 -15.45 8.31 3.48
N LEU A 135 -15.04 9.44 4.09
CA LEU A 135 -15.43 9.81 5.46
C LEU A 135 -16.92 10.15 5.60
N THR A 136 -17.54 10.70 4.57
CA THR A 136 -18.97 11.08 4.59
C THR A 136 -19.93 9.89 4.56
N ARG A 137 -19.48 8.70 4.14
CA ARG A 137 -20.39 7.64 3.71
C ARG A 137 -21.13 6.88 4.81
N ARG A 138 -20.73 6.85 6.09
CA ARG A 138 -21.47 5.98 7.06
C ARG A 138 -21.17 6.03 8.56
N THR A 139 -20.33 6.93 9.07
CA THR A 139 -19.97 6.92 10.51
C THR A 139 -20.43 8.19 11.22
N LEU A 140 -20.98 8.04 12.44
CA LEU A 140 -21.13 9.14 13.40
C LEU A 140 -19.77 9.80 13.60
N GLY A 141 -19.70 11.13 13.48
CA GLY A 141 -18.44 11.89 13.57
C GLY A 141 -17.59 11.92 12.29
N GLY A 142 -17.91 11.11 11.27
CA GLY A 142 -17.21 11.12 9.98
C GLY A 142 -17.38 12.45 9.23
N ALA A 143 -18.51 13.13 9.42
CA ALA A 143 -18.78 14.42 8.78
C ALA A 143 -17.81 15.52 9.24
N ARG A 144 -17.51 15.59 10.55
CA ARG A 144 -16.55 16.56 11.09
C ARG A 144 -15.15 16.34 10.54
N ALA A 145 -14.67 15.09 10.51
CA ALA A 145 -13.38 14.76 9.92
C ALA A 145 -13.36 15.10 8.41
N ALA A 146 -14.42 14.79 7.68
CA ALA A 146 -14.55 15.13 6.27
C ALA A 146 -14.52 16.65 6.02
N ALA A 147 -15.23 17.42 6.86
CA ALA A 147 -15.23 18.88 6.81
C ALA A 147 -13.84 19.45 7.08
N GLU A 148 -13.12 18.96 8.10
CA GLU A 148 -11.75 19.41 8.38
C GLU A 148 -10.78 19.11 7.24
N VAL A 149 -10.87 17.92 6.62
CA VAL A 149 -10.08 17.59 5.43
C VAL A 149 -10.40 18.56 4.29
N ALA A 150 -11.68 18.82 4.02
CA ALA A 150 -12.10 19.74 2.97
C ALA A 150 -11.57 21.17 3.21
N LEU A 151 -11.70 21.68 4.44
CA LEU A 151 -11.24 23.01 4.81
C LEU A 151 -9.71 23.14 4.74
N THR A 152 -8.99 22.17 5.29
CA THR A 152 -7.51 22.20 5.33
C THR A 152 -6.90 22.06 3.94
N CYS A 153 -7.52 21.26 3.07
CA CYS A 153 -7.06 21.08 1.69
C CYS A 153 -7.65 22.11 0.71
N GLY A 154 -8.38 23.12 1.18
CA GLY A 154 -8.96 24.18 0.34
C GLY A 154 -9.99 23.69 -0.69
N LEU A 155 -10.65 22.56 -0.42
CA LEU A 155 -11.59 21.95 -1.36
C LEU A 155 -12.98 22.60 -1.26
N ARG A 156 -13.56 22.95 -2.42
CA ARG A 156 -14.82 23.71 -2.51
C ARG A 156 -15.91 23.05 -3.36
N GLY A 157 -15.81 21.75 -3.60
CA GLY A 157 -16.83 21.02 -4.36
C GLY A 157 -18.13 20.81 -3.59
N GLU A 158 -19.15 20.33 -4.29
CA GLU A 158 -20.46 19.98 -3.71
C GLU A 158 -20.37 18.89 -2.61
N PRO A 159 -19.62 17.79 -2.78
CA PRO A 159 -19.46 16.78 -1.72
C PRO A 159 -18.84 17.35 -0.44
N GLU A 160 -17.88 18.26 -0.58
CA GLU A 160 -17.21 18.94 0.53
C GLU A 160 -18.14 19.91 1.23
N ARG A 161 -18.95 20.67 0.47
CA ARG A 161 -19.99 21.54 1.01
C ARG A 161 -20.99 20.74 1.84
N HIS A 162 -21.45 19.60 1.32
CA HIS A 162 -22.37 18.72 2.03
C HIS A 162 -21.75 18.20 3.33
N ALA A 163 -20.47 17.81 3.31
CA ALA A 163 -19.75 17.38 4.51
C ALA A 163 -19.70 18.47 5.59
N VAL A 164 -19.42 19.71 5.19
CA VAL A 164 -19.39 20.89 6.09
C VAL A 164 -20.75 21.17 6.70
N LEU A 165 -21.81 21.18 5.89
CA LEU A 165 -23.17 21.44 6.38
C LEU A 165 -23.59 20.35 7.36
N ARG A 166 -23.35 19.08 7.01
CA ARG A 166 -23.65 17.95 7.89
C ARG A 166 -22.86 18.03 9.20
N ALA A 167 -21.57 18.37 9.16
CA ALA A 167 -20.76 18.56 10.35
C ALA A 167 -21.30 19.67 11.26
N ALA A 168 -21.76 20.78 10.68
CA ALA A 168 -22.37 21.87 11.43
C ALA A 168 -23.69 21.44 12.08
N THR A 169 -24.53 20.68 11.37
CA THR A 169 -25.76 20.10 11.92
C THR A 169 -25.46 19.15 13.08
N GLU A 170 -24.51 18.22 12.91
CA GLU A 170 -24.10 17.28 13.96
C GLU A 170 -23.54 18.02 15.20
N CYS A 171 -22.75 19.08 15.02
CA CYS A 171 -22.28 19.94 16.12
C CYS A 171 -23.44 20.63 16.85
N ALA A 172 -24.42 21.18 16.11
CA ALA A 172 -25.58 21.84 16.70
C ALA A 172 -26.46 20.86 17.49
N GLU A 173 -26.68 19.64 16.97
CA GLU A 173 -27.40 18.57 17.66
C GLU A 173 -26.72 18.15 18.97
N MET A 174 -25.38 18.17 19.02
CA MET A 174 -24.60 17.93 20.23
C MET A 174 -24.54 19.13 21.19
N GLY A 175 -25.16 20.26 20.86
CA GLY A 175 -25.14 21.49 21.66
C GLY A 175 -23.90 22.36 21.48
N ASP A 176 -22.99 22.00 20.57
CA ASP A 176 -21.78 22.77 20.22
C ASP A 176 -22.09 23.82 19.14
N VAL A 177 -22.80 24.88 19.53
CA VAL A 177 -23.23 25.96 18.63
C VAL A 177 -22.04 26.76 18.08
N GLU A 178 -20.98 26.94 18.87
CA GLU A 178 -19.79 27.67 18.44
C GLU A 178 -18.96 26.85 17.44
N GLY A 179 -18.85 25.54 17.63
CA GLY A 179 -18.27 24.63 16.64
C GLY A 179 -19.00 24.69 15.30
N ALA A 180 -20.33 24.65 15.33
CA ALA A 180 -21.15 24.74 14.11
C ALA A 180 -20.92 26.06 13.35
N LYS A 181 -20.92 27.20 14.06
CA LYS A 181 -20.62 28.52 13.46
C LYS A 181 -19.20 28.58 12.90
N SER A 182 -18.22 28.04 13.62
CA SER A 182 -16.81 28.05 13.22
C SER A 182 -16.58 27.32 11.89
N VAL A 183 -17.15 26.12 11.73
CA VAL A 183 -17.02 25.33 10.49
C VAL A 183 -17.67 26.05 9.30
N ILE A 184 -18.87 26.63 9.49
CA ILE A 184 -19.55 27.42 8.44
C ILE A 184 -18.76 28.67 8.08
N ARG A 185 -18.22 29.38 9.08
CA ARG A 185 -17.42 30.59 8.88
C ARG A 185 -16.16 30.29 8.07
N ARG A 186 -15.39 29.27 8.46
CA ARG A 186 -14.19 28.80 7.73
C ARG A 186 -14.49 28.37 6.30
N TRP A 187 -15.69 27.83 6.04
CA TRP A 187 -16.11 27.51 4.68
C TRP A 187 -16.34 28.76 3.82
N ARG A 188 -16.97 29.79 4.39
CA ARG A 188 -17.27 31.05 3.69
C ARG A 188 -16.03 31.90 3.44
N GLU A 189 -15.15 31.97 4.42
CA GLU A 189 -14.01 32.89 4.37
C GLU A 189 -12.95 32.47 3.35
N GLY A 190 -12.85 31.16 3.05
CA GLY A 190 -11.78 30.69 2.16
C GLY A 190 -10.43 30.88 2.82
N THR A 191 -9.87 29.84 3.44
CA THR A 191 -8.45 29.86 3.86
C THR A 191 -7.55 30.31 2.73
#